data_AF-A0A7J6KIK6-F1
#
_entry.id   AF-A0A7J6KIK6-F1
#
_cell.length_a   1.000
_cell.length_b   1.000
_cell.length_c   1.000
_cell.angle_alpha   90.00
_cell.angle_beta   90.00
_cell.angle_gamma   90.00
#
_symmetry.space_group_name_H-M   'P 1'
#
loop_
_entity.id
_entity.type
_entity.pdbx_description
1 polymer ?
#
loop_
_entity_poly.entity_id
_entity_poly.type
_entity_poly.pdbx_seq_one_letter_code
_entity_poly.pdbx_strand_id
1 'polypeptide(L)'
;AAISAQERLSPRELIEARSQVMNFWEERREQLASATAASASRMPEAVRAVAGKLNLPLFKEMLVASAYPDDSLADELQNGLPLTGSFEVPLAVFRKNQGKENKRRVIALEELLESGPELAKKMARQLESNPSEWDDTLWKSAIDETESRTMIGPLPLEDLEALFEDGFVASPRFAVVQTDKIRPCDDFKRSN
;
A
#
# COMPACT_ATOMS: atom_id res chain seq x y z
N ALA A 1 -8.21 -25.03 15.85
CA ALA A 1 -7.79 -26.44 16.05
C ALA A 1 -6.40 -26.54 16.71
N ALA A 2 -5.33 -26.00 16.11
CA ALA A 2 -3.98 -26.06 16.68
C ALA A 2 -3.81 -25.32 18.04
N ILE A 3 -4.41 -24.13 18.19
CA ILE A 3 -4.37 -23.35 19.44
C ILE A 3 -5.04 -24.12 20.59
N SER A 4 -6.23 -24.69 20.35
CA SER A 4 -6.97 -25.48 21.34
C SER A 4 -6.29 -26.81 21.73
N ALA A 5 -5.40 -27.33 20.88
CA ALA A 5 -4.59 -28.51 21.20
C ALA A 5 -3.38 -28.14 22.08
N GLN A 6 -2.81 -26.95 21.89
CA GLN A 6 -1.69 -26.43 22.70
C GLN A 6 -2.11 -26.06 24.12
N GLU A 7 -3.37 -25.65 24.32
CA GLU A 7 -3.94 -25.34 25.64
C GLU A 7 -3.98 -26.53 26.62
N ARG A 8 -3.81 -27.75 26.12
CA ARG A 8 -3.85 -28.99 26.92
C ARG A 8 -2.47 -29.51 27.32
N LEU A 9 -1.40 -28.89 26.82
CA LEU A 9 -0.02 -29.30 27.08
C LEU A 9 0.55 -28.50 28.25
N SER A 10 1.35 -29.15 29.10
CA SER A 10 2.20 -28.44 30.05
C SER A 10 3.25 -27.60 29.31
N PRO A 11 3.81 -26.55 29.95
CA PRO A 11 4.85 -25.73 29.32
C PRO A 11 6.03 -26.56 28.78
N ARG A 12 6.41 -27.64 29.48
CA ARG A 12 7.51 -28.52 29.07
C ARG A 12 7.16 -29.31 27.81
N GLU A 13 5.99 -29.93 27.76
CA GLU A 13 5.53 -30.70 26.60
C GLU A 13 5.35 -29.80 25.37
N LEU A 14 4.90 -28.56 25.56
CA LEU A 14 4.77 -27.59 24.49
C LEU A 14 6.12 -27.12 23.96
N ILE A 15 7.13 -26.94 24.82
CA ILE A 15 8.51 -26.65 24.38
C ILE A 15 9.05 -27.83 23.57
N GLU A 16 8.92 -29.05 24.08
CA GLU A 16 9.41 -30.26 23.41
C GLU A 16 8.75 -30.46 22.03
N ALA A 17 7.43 -30.31 21.94
CA ALA A 17 6.71 -30.40 20.68
C ALA A 17 7.16 -29.33 19.67
N ARG A 18 7.40 -28.09 20.12
CA ARG A 18 7.93 -27.02 19.25
C ARG A 18 9.35 -27.33 18.79
N SER A 19 10.21 -27.82 19.68
CA SER A 19 11.57 -28.23 19.32
C SER A 19 11.57 -29.34 18.28
N GLN A 20 10.69 -30.35 18.41
CA GLN A 20 10.55 -31.41 17.41
C GLN A 20 10.16 -30.87 16.03
N VAL A 21 9.19 -29.94 15.97
CA VAL A 21 8.77 -29.31 14.71
C VAL A 21 9.91 -28.50 14.08
N MET A 22 10.65 -27.73 14.88
CA MET A 22 11.78 -26.94 14.38
C MET A 22 12.89 -27.84 13.85
N ASN A 23 13.26 -28.89 14.59
CA ASN A 23 14.27 -29.87 14.17
C ASN A 23 13.88 -30.55 12.87
N PHE A 24 12.61 -30.96 12.73
CA PHE A 24 12.10 -31.53 11.48
C PHE A 24 12.33 -30.60 10.28
N TRP A 25 12.00 -29.31 10.41
CA TRP A 25 12.21 -28.34 9.33
C TRP A 25 13.69 -28.01 9.09
N GLU A 26 14.55 -28.07 10.11
CA GLU A 26 15.99 -27.92 9.97
C GLU A 26 16.61 -29.09 9.20
N GLU A 27 16.27 -30.33 9.54
CA GLU A 27 16.68 -31.52 8.79
C GLU A 27 16.20 -31.44 7.34
N ARG A 28 14.95 -30.99 7.14
CA ARG A 28 14.38 -30.85 5.80
C ARG A 28 15.06 -29.78 4.98
N ARG A 29 15.45 -28.66 5.60
CA ARG A 29 16.26 -27.61 4.97
C ARG A 29 17.58 -28.17 4.44
N GLU A 30 18.26 -29.01 5.21
CA GLU A 30 19.53 -29.63 4.81
C GLU A 30 19.33 -30.60 3.64
N GLN A 31 18.29 -31.44 3.71
CA GLN A 31 17.93 -32.37 2.63
C GLN A 31 17.59 -31.64 1.32
N LEU A 32 17.05 -30.42 1.39
CA LEU A 32 16.70 -29.58 0.25
C LEU A 32 17.80 -28.60 -0.18
N ALA A 33 18.99 -28.64 0.41
CA ALA A 33 20.05 -27.67 0.11
C ALA A 33 20.44 -27.64 -1.38
N SER A 34 20.54 -28.83 -2.01
CA SER A 34 20.84 -28.95 -3.44
C SER A 34 19.72 -28.40 -4.34
N ALA A 35 18.46 -28.70 -4.00
CA ALA A 35 17.29 -28.19 -4.70
C ALA A 35 17.17 -26.67 -4.58
N THR A 36 17.52 -26.11 -3.41
CA THR A 36 17.53 -24.67 -3.15
C THR A 36 18.56 -23.95 -4.02
N ALA A 37 19.80 -24.47 -4.06
CA ALA A 37 20.85 -23.92 -4.91
C ALA A 37 20.46 -24.01 -6.40
N ALA A 38 19.84 -25.11 -6.82
CA ALA A 38 19.36 -25.31 -8.19
C ALA A 38 18.15 -24.43 -8.54
N SER A 39 17.30 -24.06 -7.58
CA SER A 39 16.19 -23.13 -7.78
C SER A 39 16.73 -21.70 -7.98
N ALA A 40 17.64 -21.26 -7.10
CA ALA A 40 18.23 -19.92 -7.19
C ALA A 40 18.99 -19.70 -8.50
N SER A 41 19.66 -20.72 -9.06
CA SER A 41 20.38 -20.59 -10.34
C SER A 41 19.48 -20.46 -11.56
N ARG A 42 18.23 -20.93 -11.49
CA ARG A 42 17.24 -20.84 -12.59
C ARG A 42 16.47 -19.51 -12.60
N MET A 43 16.53 -18.75 -11.51
CA MET A 43 15.82 -17.47 -11.41
C MET A 43 16.45 -16.41 -12.33
N PRO A 44 15.62 -15.57 -13.00
CA PRO A 44 16.09 -14.34 -13.62
C PRO A 44 16.83 -13.44 -12.62
N GLU A 45 17.81 -12.66 -13.08
CA GLU A 45 18.69 -11.87 -12.19
C GLU A 45 17.92 -10.94 -11.23
N ALA A 46 16.93 -10.22 -11.74
CA ALA A 46 16.09 -9.33 -10.93
C ALA A 46 15.29 -10.07 -9.85
N VAL A 47 14.76 -11.26 -10.17
CA VAL A 47 14.01 -12.10 -9.23
C VAL A 47 14.97 -12.69 -8.19
N ARG A 48 16.14 -13.19 -8.63
CA ARG A 48 17.17 -13.76 -7.78
C ARG A 48 17.71 -12.76 -6.75
N ALA A 49 17.81 -11.49 -7.10
CA ALA A 49 18.24 -10.44 -6.18
C ALA A 49 17.33 -10.30 -4.94
N VAL A 50 16.04 -10.63 -5.10
CA VAL A 50 15.01 -10.56 -4.05
C VAL A 50 14.76 -11.94 -3.43
N ALA A 51 14.36 -12.91 -4.25
CA ALA A 51 13.91 -14.23 -3.80
C ALA A 51 15.02 -15.28 -3.72
N GLY A 52 16.20 -15.04 -4.30
CA GLY A 52 17.29 -16.03 -4.37
C GLY A 52 17.94 -16.36 -3.01
N LYS A 53 17.65 -15.57 -1.96
CA LYS A 53 18.07 -15.85 -0.58
C LYS A 53 17.07 -16.73 0.18
N LEU A 54 15.88 -16.96 -0.37
CA LEU A 54 14.82 -17.73 0.25
C LEU A 54 14.97 -19.22 -0.09
N ASN A 55 14.68 -20.08 0.88
CA ASN A 55 14.56 -21.52 0.62
C ASN A 55 13.15 -21.82 0.09
N LEU A 56 12.89 -21.45 -1.17
CA LEU A 56 11.57 -21.62 -1.80
C LEU A 56 11.11 -23.09 -1.85
N PRO A 57 11.97 -24.10 -2.09
CA PRO A 57 11.56 -25.50 -2.00
C PRO A 57 11.04 -25.88 -0.60
N LEU A 58 11.74 -25.49 0.46
CA LEU A 58 11.29 -25.72 1.84
C LEU A 58 9.99 -24.95 2.12
N PHE A 59 9.92 -23.69 1.69
CA PHE A 59 8.72 -22.88 1.86
C PHE A 59 7.51 -23.54 1.22
N LYS A 60 7.65 -24.10 0.02
CA LYS A 60 6.59 -24.87 -0.65
C LYS A 60 6.14 -26.08 0.17
N GLU A 61 7.07 -26.87 0.70
CA GLU A 61 6.72 -27.99 1.58
C GLU A 61 5.97 -27.54 2.85
N MET A 62 6.36 -26.39 3.43
CA MET A 62 5.68 -25.81 4.59
C MET A 62 4.26 -25.30 4.27
N LEU A 63 4.05 -24.68 3.11
CA LEU A 63 2.72 -24.25 2.65
C LEU A 63 1.78 -25.46 2.52
N VAL A 64 2.25 -26.53 1.89
CA VAL A 64 1.49 -27.77 1.75
C VAL A 64 1.21 -28.42 3.12
N ALA A 65 2.22 -28.53 3.99
CA ALA A 65 2.08 -29.15 5.30
C ALA A 65 1.13 -28.38 6.24
N SER A 66 1.05 -27.06 6.08
CA SER A 66 0.11 -26.21 6.83
C SER A 66 -1.28 -26.15 6.21
N ALA A 67 -1.50 -26.83 5.08
CA ALA A 67 -2.71 -26.72 4.26
C ALA A 67 -3.05 -25.23 3.96
N TYR A 68 -2.01 -24.45 3.66
CA TYR A 68 -2.20 -23.05 3.30
C TYR A 68 -2.98 -22.95 1.99
N PRO A 69 -3.96 -22.03 1.86
CA PRO A 69 -4.86 -22.01 0.70
C PRO A 69 -4.21 -21.55 -0.62
N ASP A 70 -2.97 -21.09 -0.59
CA ASP A 70 -2.19 -20.60 -1.74
C ASP A 70 -0.82 -21.30 -1.77
N ASP A 71 -0.79 -22.49 -2.37
CA ASP A 71 0.45 -23.26 -2.54
C ASP A 71 1.26 -22.85 -3.79
N SER A 72 0.66 -22.02 -4.66
CA SER A 72 1.31 -21.41 -5.84
C SER A 72 2.31 -20.32 -5.47
N LEU A 73 2.18 -19.66 -4.32
CA LEU A 73 3.01 -18.53 -3.91
C LEU A 73 4.52 -18.80 -4.00
N ALA A 74 4.98 -20.00 -3.66
CA ALA A 74 6.40 -20.35 -3.75
C ALA A 74 6.90 -20.35 -5.20
N ASP A 75 6.07 -20.81 -6.15
CA ASP A 75 6.39 -20.82 -7.57
C ASP A 75 6.33 -19.42 -8.16
N GLU A 76 5.38 -18.59 -7.72
CA GLU A 76 5.27 -17.18 -8.13
C GLU A 76 6.46 -16.35 -7.66
N LEU A 77 6.96 -16.57 -6.44
CA LEU A 77 8.19 -15.93 -5.97
C LEU A 77 9.43 -16.37 -6.77
N GLN A 78 9.45 -17.61 -7.26
CA GLN A 78 10.54 -18.13 -8.07
C GLN A 78 10.51 -17.60 -9.50
N ASN A 79 9.33 -17.50 -10.11
CA ASN A 79 9.16 -17.19 -11.53
C ASN A 79 8.82 -15.71 -11.79
N GLY A 80 8.43 -14.97 -10.76
CA GLY A 80 7.88 -13.63 -10.85
C GLY A 80 6.35 -13.63 -10.92
N LEU A 81 5.75 -12.49 -10.59
CA LEU A 81 4.31 -12.25 -10.63
C LEU A 81 3.95 -11.45 -11.89
N PRO A 82 2.81 -11.77 -12.55
CA PRO A 82 2.32 -10.94 -13.65
C PRO A 82 1.93 -9.54 -13.13
N LEU A 83 2.46 -8.49 -13.76
CA LEU A 83 2.13 -7.10 -13.41
C LEU A 83 0.74 -6.67 -13.91
N THR A 84 0.24 -7.35 -14.95
CA THR A 84 -1.06 -7.09 -15.56
C THR A 84 -1.76 -8.42 -15.86
N GLY A 85 -3.09 -8.40 -15.87
CA GLY A 85 -3.92 -9.59 -16.09
C GLY A 85 -4.81 -9.90 -14.90
N SER A 86 -5.54 -11.01 -15.00
CA SER A 86 -6.34 -11.54 -13.90
C SER A 86 -5.53 -12.57 -13.14
N PHE A 87 -5.53 -12.45 -11.81
CA PHE A 87 -4.97 -13.45 -10.90
C PHE A 87 -6.09 -14.02 -10.06
N GLU A 88 -6.04 -15.32 -9.82
CA GLU A 88 -6.96 -15.96 -8.90
C GLU A 88 -6.55 -15.59 -7.48
N VAL A 89 -7.47 -14.99 -6.72
CA VAL A 89 -7.22 -14.59 -5.35
C VAL A 89 -7.91 -15.60 -4.42
N PRO A 90 -7.16 -16.41 -3.66
CA PRO A 90 -7.74 -17.30 -2.68
C PRO A 90 -8.50 -16.47 -1.64
N LEU A 91 -9.84 -16.55 -1.67
CA LEU A 91 -10.72 -15.78 -0.78
C LEU A 91 -10.48 -16.04 0.71
N ALA A 92 -9.88 -17.19 1.03
CA ALA A 92 -9.49 -17.57 2.38
C ALA A 92 -8.24 -16.82 2.88
N VAL A 93 -7.37 -16.36 1.97
CA VAL A 93 -6.12 -15.64 2.30
C VAL A 93 -6.35 -14.14 2.24
N PHE A 94 -6.87 -13.68 1.11
CA PHE A 94 -7.14 -12.27 0.90
C PHE A 94 -8.65 -12.06 0.91
N ARG A 95 -9.12 -11.26 1.87
CA ARG A 95 -10.50 -10.77 1.81
C ARG A 95 -10.64 -9.98 0.52
N LYS A 96 -11.49 -10.47 -0.39
CA LYS A 96 -11.97 -9.63 -1.50
C LYS A 96 -12.45 -8.35 -0.86
N ASN A 97 -11.94 -7.21 -1.30
CA ASN A 97 -12.47 -5.92 -0.88
C ASN A 97 -13.94 -5.90 -1.32
N GLN A 98 -14.83 -6.37 -0.44
CA GLN A 98 -16.27 -6.16 -0.49
C GLN A 98 -16.52 -4.71 -0.05
N GLY A 99 -15.72 -3.79 -0.59
CA GLY A 99 -15.81 -2.38 -0.28
C GLY A 99 -17.27 -2.01 -0.39
N LYS A 100 -17.80 -1.46 0.71
CA LYS A 100 -19.09 -0.79 0.75
C LYS A 100 -19.29 -0.06 -0.57
N GLU A 101 -20.54 -0.01 -1.04
CA GLU A 101 -21.03 0.61 -2.28
C GLU A 101 -20.48 2.02 -2.61
N ASN A 102 -19.69 2.63 -1.73
CA ASN A 102 -18.76 3.72 -2.00
C ASN A 102 -17.55 3.26 -2.86
N LYS A 103 -17.77 2.49 -3.92
CA LYS A 103 -16.83 2.57 -5.05
C LYS A 103 -16.82 4.04 -5.43
N ARG A 104 -15.64 4.67 -5.40
CA ARG A 104 -15.44 6.01 -5.98
C ARG A 104 -16.21 6.02 -7.30
N ARG A 105 -17.22 6.89 -7.40
CA ARG A 105 -17.90 7.09 -8.68
C ARG A 105 -16.79 7.47 -9.65
N VAL A 106 -16.56 6.62 -10.63
CA VAL A 106 -15.77 7.02 -11.78
C VAL A 106 -16.66 8.04 -12.47
N ILE A 107 -16.40 9.31 -12.21
CA ILE A 107 -17.03 10.44 -12.88
C ILE A 107 -16.25 10.71 -14.17
N ALA A 108 -16.96 11.17 -15.19
CA ALA A 108 -16.32 11.60 -16.42
C ALA A 108 -15.45 12.84 -16.15
N LEU A 109 -14.42 13.07 -16.98
CA LEU A 109 -13.56 14.24 -16.82
C LEU A 109 -14.37 15.53 -16.94
N GLU A 110 -15.34 15.55 -17.84
CA GLU A 110 -16.23 16.68 -18.09
C GLU A 110 -17.08 16.99 -16.85
N GLU A 111 -17.66 15.96 -16.21
CA GLU A 111 -18.44 16.09 -14.97
C GLU A 111 -17.57 16.60 -13.80
N LEU A 112 -16.30 16.16 -13.75
CA LEU A 112 -15.32 16.64 -12.78
C LEU A 112 -15.00 18.13 -12.98
N LEU A 113 -14.68 18.53 -14.21
CA LEU A 113 -14.30 19.91 -14.50
C LEU A 113 -15.48 20.87 -14.37
N GLU A 114 -16.70 20.43 -14.72
CA GLU A 114 -17.92 21.23 -14.56
C GLU A 114 -18.27 21.49 -13.09
N SER A 115 -18.11 20.49 -12.22
CA SER A 115 -18.43 20.62 -10.79
C SER A 115 -17.30 21.18 -9.92
N GLY A 116 -16.06 21.12 -10.42
CA GLY A 116 -14.84 21.49 -9.70
C GLY A 116 -14.81 22.93 -9.15
N PRO A 117 -15.19 23.97 -9.91
CA PRO A 117 -15.16 25.37 -9.42
C PRO A 117 -16.04 25.60 -8.19
N GLU A 118 -17.27 25.07 -8.18
CA GLU A 118 -18.18 25.21 -7.03
C GLU A 118 -17.69 24.40 -5.81
N LEU A 119 -17.11 23.22 -6.04
CA LEU A 119 -16.47 22.44 -4.98
C LEU A 119 -15.26 23.17 -4.38
N ALA A 120 -14.44 23.82 -5.21
CA ALA A 120 -13.31 24.63 -4.78
C ALA A 120 -13.76 25.82 -3.93
N LYS A 121 -14.79 26.57 -4.35
CA LYS A 121 -15.38 27.67 -3.57
C LYS A 121 -15.93 27.18 -2.23
N LYS A 122 -16.64 26.06 -2.22
CA LYS A 122 -17.17 25.45 -0.99
C LYS A 122 -16.05 25.04 -0.04
N MET A 123 -14.98 24.46 -0.57
CA MET A 123 -13.82 24.05 0.20
C MET A 123 -13.08 25.25 0.81
N ALA A 124 -12.89 26.34 0.06
CA ALA A 124 -12.30 27.58 0.56
C ALA A 124 -13.09 28.12 1.76
N ARG A 125 -14.43 28.22 1.63
CA ARG A 125 -15.32 28.64 2.74
C ARG A 125 -15.22 27.72 3.97
N GLN A 126 -15.08 26.41 3.76
CA GLN A 126 -14.93 25.45 4.85
C GLN A 126 -13.61 25.65 5.61
N LEU A 127 -12.50 25.87 4.89
CA LEU A 127 -11.20 26.14 5.50
C LEU A 127 -11.20 27.45 6.28
N GLU A 128 -11.79 28.52 5.72
CA GLU A 128 -11.97 29.80 6.44
C GLU A 128 -12.77 29.63 7.74
N SER A 129 -13.79 28.77 7.74
CA SER A 129 -14.62 28.51 8.91
C SER A 129 -13.96 27.62 9.97
N ASN A 130 -12.87 26.93 9.63
CA ASN A 130 -12.21 25.96 10.50
C ASN A 130 -10.68 26.03 10.36
N PRO A 131 -10.07 27.13 10.82
CA PRO A 131 -8.64 27.36 10.65
C PRO A 131 -7.81 26.33 11.42
N SER A 132 -6.70 25.92 10.82
CA SER A 132 -5.68 25.08 11.45
C SER A 132 -4.62 25.95 12.15
N GLU A 133 -4.03 25.43 13.22
CA GLU A 133 -2.82 26.03 13.82
C GLU A 133 -1.62 26.08 12.85
N TRP A 134 -1.68 25.33 11.75
CA TRP A 134 -0.62 25.23 10.74
C TRP A 134 -0.85 26.10 9.50
N ASP A 135 -1.97 26.82 9.40
CA ASP A 135 -2.34 27.56 8.19
C ASP A 135 -1.28 28.59 7.78
N ASP A 136 -0.73 29.35 8.73
CA ASP A 136 0.35 30.31 8.48
C ASP A 136 1.62 29.64 7.93
N THR A 137 1.93 28.45 8.44
CA THR A 137 3.11 27.68 8.01
C THR A 137 2.91 27.13 6.60
N LEU A 138 1.72 26.62 6.32
CA LEU A 138 1.34 26.12 4.99
C LEU A 138 1.32 27.25 3.96
N TRP A 139 0.76 28.41 4.32
CA TRP A 139 0.74 29.61 3.49
C TRP A 139 2.15 30.08 3.15
N LYS A 140 3.01 30.22 4.17
CA LYS A 140 4.41 30.60 3.96
C LYS A 140 5.13 29.64 3.01
N SER A 141 4.94 28.33 3.18
CA SER A 141 5.53 27.33 2.28
C SER A 141 5.05 27.49 0.83
N ALA A 142 3.78 27.82 0.61
CA ALA A 142 3.24 28.05 -0.74
C ALA A 142 3.81 29.33 -1.38
N ILE A 143 4.03 30.39 -0.58
CA ILE A 143 4.71 31.60 -1.04
C ILE A 143 6.17 31.31 -1.39
N ASP A 144 6.92 30.59 -0.55
CA ASP A 144 8.31 30.19 -0.82
C ASP A 144 8.42 29.36 -2.13
N GLU A 145 7.45 28.47 -2.38
CA GLU A 145 7.35 27.69 -3.63
C GLU A 145 7.06 28.56 -4.87
N THR A 146 6.27 29.61 -4.69
CA THR A 146 5.97 30.61 -5.73
C THR A 146 7.20 31.46 -6.04
N GLU A 147 7.89 31.96 -5.02
CA GLU A 147 9.11 32.76 -5.15
C GLU A 147 10.25 31.97 -5.81
N SER A 148 10.34 30.68 -5.52
CA SER A 148 11.27 29.74 -6.18
C SER A 148 10.84 29.31 -7.58
N ARG A 149 9.74 29.86 -8.12
CA ARG A 149 9.17 29.56 -9.45
C ARG A 149 8.80 28.09 -9.66
N THR A 150 8.51 27.37 -8.58
CA THR A 150 8.01 26.00 -8.64
C THR A 150 6.49 25.95 -8.74
N MET A 151 5.81 27.06 -8.40
CA MET A 151 4.36 27.25 -8.52
C MET A 151 4.02 28.64 -9.07
N ILE A 152 2.79 28.78 -9.56
CA ILE A 152 2.22 30.05 -10.03
C ILE A 152 1.16 30.48 -9.02
N GLY A 153 1.25 31.73 -8.55
CA GLY A 153 0.31 32.31 -7.61
C GLY A 153 0.91 33.51 -6.89
N PRO A 154 0.28 33.95 -5.79
CA PRO A 154 -1.10 33.63 -5.41
C PRO A 154 -2.09 34.09 -6.50
N LEU A 155 -3.07 33.25 -6.83
CA LEU A 155 -4.13 33.57 -7.78
C LEU A 155 -5.41 33.94 -7.00
N PRO A 156 -6.04 35.10 -7.29
CA PRO A 156 -7.35 35.42 -6.74
C PRO A 156 -8.39 34.40 -7.19
N LEU A 157 -9.31 34.03 -6.29
CA LEU A 157 -10.34 33.01 -6.56
C LEU A 157 -11.27 33.43 -7.71
N GLU A 158 -11.57 34.72 -7.78
CA GLU A 158 -12.36 35.38 -8.83
C GLU A 158 -11.74 35.27 -10.23
N ASP A 159 -10.41 35.16 -10.32
CA ASP A 159 -9.70 35.07 -11.59
C ASP A 159 -9.60 33.62 -12.10
N LEU A 160 -9.80 32.62 -11.24
CA LEU A 160 -9.57 31.21 -11.60
C LEU A 160 -10.49 30.72 -12.71
N GLU A 161 -11.76 31.11 -12.73
CA GLU A 161 -12.69 30.71 -13.80
C GLU A 161 -12.30 31.30 -15.16
N ALA A 162 -11.71 32.51 -15.16
CA ALA A 162 -11.21 33.14 -16.39
C ALA A 162 -9.86 32.56 -16.83
N LEU A 163 -8.99 32.15 -15.89
CA LEU A 163 -7.73 31.48 -16.21
C LEU A 163 -7.93 30.04 -16.70
N PHE A 164 -8.97 29.37 -16.23
CA PHE A 164 -9.26 27.97 -16.51
C PHE A 164 -10.67 27.81 -17.09
N GLU A 165 -10.85 28.26 -18.34
CA GLU A 165 -12.15 28.28 -19.04
C GLU A 165 -12.82 26.89 -19.15
N ASP A 166 -12.01 25.83 -19.28
CA ASP A 166 -12.48 24.44 -19.36
C ASP A 166 -12.89 23.84 -17.99
N GLY A 167 -12.78 24.62 -16.91
CA GLY A 167 -13.01 24.19 -15.53
C GLY A 167 -11.72 23.82 -14.79
N PHE A 168 -11.80 23.77 -13.47
CA PHE A 168 -10.66 23.45 -12.60
C PHE A 168 -11.08 22.71 -11.35
N VAL A 169 -10.13 21.99 -10.75
CA VAL A 169 -10.31 21.29 -9.48
C VAL A 169 -9.28 21.80 -8.49
N ALA A 170 -9.71 22.05 -7.26
CA ALA A 170 -8.82 22.42 -6.17
C ALA A 170 -8.62 21.22 -5.22
N SER A 171 -7.40 21.11 -4.68
CA SER A 171 -7.09 20.20 -3.58
C SER A 171 -6.52 21.03 -2.44
N PRO A 172 -7.06 20.90 -1.21
CA PRO A 172 -6.55 21.65 -0.09
C PRO A 172 -5.24 21.01 0.38
N ARG A 173 -4.36 21.82 0.95
CA ARG A 173 -3.16 21.32 1.62
C ARG A 173 -3.44 21.07 3.09
N PHE A 174 -2.76 20.08 3.64
CA PHE A 174 -2.72 19.82 5.07
C PHE A 174 -1.28 19.60 5.53
N ALA A 175 -1.05 19.90 6.81
CA ALA A 175 0.24 19.71 7.45
C ALA A 175 0.41 18.24 7.86
N VAL A 176 1.53 17.63 7.45
CA VAL A 176 2.04 16.40 8.04
C VAL A 176 3.17 16.76 8.99
N VAL A 177 2.91 16.62 10.29
CA VAL A 177 3.90 16.90 11.34
C VAL A 177 4.90 15.76 11.42
N GLN A 178 6.17 16.06 11.15
CA GLN A 178 7.31 15.16 11.35
C GLN A 178 8.12 15.65 12.56
N THR A 179 9.05 14.83 13.06
CA THR A 179 9.81 15.14 14.28
C THR A 179 10.58 16.46 14.19
N ASP A 180 11.06 16.84 13.01
CA ASP A 180 11.93 18.00 12.77
C ASP A 180 11.26 19.13 11.97
N LYS A 181 10.14 18.86 11.29
CA LYS A 181 9.53 19.80 10.33
C LYS A 181 8.09 19.45 10.01
N ILE A 182 7.45 20.35 9.29
CA ILE A 182 6.12 20.16 8.73
C ILE A 182 6.26 20.01 7.22
N ARG A 183 5.54 19.04 6.66
CA ARG A 183 5.44 18.86 5.22
C ARG A 183 4.04 19.28 4.75
N PRO A 184 3.92 20.24 3.83
CA PRO A 184 2.66 20.46 3.13
C PRO A 184 2.37 19.23 2.24
N CYS A 185 1.16 18.71 2.28
CA CYS A 185 0.70 17.62 1.42
C CYS A 185 -0.67 17.94 0.85
N ASP A 186 -0.90 17.57 -0.42
CA ASP A 186 -2.19 17.77 -1.07
C ASP A 186 -3.19 16.67 -0.64
N ASP A 187 -4.38 17.07 -0.19
CA ASP A 187 -5.44 16.14 0.22
C ASP A 187 -6.36 15.76 -0.96
N PHE A 188 -5.87 14.86 -1.81
CA PHE A 188 -6.67 14.30 -2.91
C PHE A 188 -7.87 13.45 -2.46
N LYS A 189 -8.06 13.21 -1.16
CA LYS A 189 -9.31 12.60 -0.67
C LYS A 189 -10.44 13.62 -0.54
N ARG A 190 -10.12 14.90 -0.47
CA ARG A 190 -11.09 16.00 -0.40
C ARG A 190 -11.34 16.68 -1.74
N SER A 191 -10.60 16.30 -2.79
CA SER A 191 -10.73 16.91 -4.11
C SER A 191 -11.91 16.39 -4.94
N ASN A 192 -12.70 15.44 -4.42
CA ASN A 192 -13.96 14.92 -5.00
C ASN A 192 -14.78 14.09 -4.00
#